data_AF-A0A813BXG4-F1
#
_entry.id   AF-A0A813BXG4-F1
#
_cell.length_a   1.000
_cell.length_b   1.000
_cell.length_c   1.000
_cell.angle_alpha   90.00
_cell.angle_beta   90.00
_cell.angle_gamma   90.00
#
_symmetry.space_group_name_H-M   'P 1'
#
loop_
_entity.id
_entity.type
_entity.pdbx_description
1 polymer ?
#
loop_
_entity_poly.entity_id
_entity_poly.type
_entity_poly.pdbx_seq_one_letter_code
_entity_poly.pdbx_strand_id
1 'polypeptide(L)'
;MYNFARPANHKVEVDVYMTGIRDSAAAACLAQHVFDAAEAAVKERGGSCPIAFRVLASKRPAKSAPRHEKDTYKPYRDGSAGFPQASERSLAFWEDLPEEARKADLVGVIAQFFNFEVVADTTSLCKDMLDVIVPKPGGILIFQSGFNTRVPLHAEDMVWGTLSEKVERAGAKMALISNGFSFDKASGKSGVIPPDG
;
A
#
# COMPACT_ATOMS: atom_id res chain seq x y z
N MET A 1 25.13 4.21 2.77
CA MET A 1 25.04 4.75 1.39
C MET A 1 24.34 3.70 0.55
N TYR A 2 23.06 3.91 0.20
CA TYR A 2 22.23 2.92 -0.49
C TYR A 2 22.57 2.91 -1.98
N ASN A 3 23.36 1.94 -2.43
CA ASN A 3 23.62 1.76 -3.85
C ASN A 3 22.39 1.13 -4.52
N PHE A 4 21.39 1.96 -4.85
CA PHE A 4 20.49 1.70 -5.98
C PHE A 4 21.28 1.87 -7.29
N ALA A 5 22.39 1.13 -7.45
CA ALA A 5 23.15 1.12 -8.69
C ALA A 5 22.39 0.23 -9.68
N ARG A 6 21.42 0.82 -10.37
CA ARG A 6 20.66 0.13 -11.39
C ARG A 6 21.12 0.55 -12.79
N PRO A 7 21.01 -0.34 -13.79
CA PRO A 7 21.43 -0.03 -15.15
C PRO A 7 20.75 1.23 -15.68
N ALA A 8 21.42 1.92 -16.61
CA ALA A 8 20.79 3.01 -17.35
C ALA A 8 19.49 2.52 -18.00
N ASN A 9 18.41 3.31 -17.89
CA ASN A 9 17.04 3.00 -18.33
C ASN A 9 16.23 2.01 -17.47
N HIS A 10 16.69 1.64 -16.28
CA HIS A 10 15.88 0.86 -15.34
C HIS A 10 14.66 1.65 -14.87
N LYS A 11 13.47 1.07 -14.99
CA LYS A 11 12.23 1.64 -14.42
C LYS A 11 12.02 1.12 -13.00
N VAL A 12 11.75 2.00 -12.05
CA VAL A 12 11.41 1.57 -10.69
C VAL A 12 9.97 1.09 -10.69
N GLU A 13 9.75 -0.19 -10.39
CA GLU A 13 8.40 -0.76 -10.29
C GLU A 13 7.84 -0.57 -8.88
N VAL A 14 6.65 0.00 -8.82
CA VAL A 14 5.97 0.33 -7.56
C VAL A 14 4.57 -0.28 -7.60
N ASP A 15 4.32 -1.22 -6.70
CA ASP A 15 3.00 -1.81 -6.52
C ASP A 15 2.42 -1.36 -5.19
N VAL A 16 1.23 -0.80 -5.20
CA VAL A 16 0.48 -0.45 -3.99
C VAL A 16 -0.72 -1.37 -3.85
N TYR A 17 -0.70 -2.21 -2.82
CA TYR A 17 -1.76 -3.15 -2.49
C TYR A 17 -2.76 -2.51 -1.52
N MET A 18 -4.00 -2.42 -1.95
CA MET A 18 -5.15 -1.89 -1.21
C MET A 18 -5.98 -3.05 -0.67
N THR A 19 -6.03 -3.19 0.66
CA THR A 19 -6.68 -4.35 1.29
C THR A 19 -7.54 -4.00 2.49
N GLY A 20 -8.64 -4.74 2.65
CA GLY A 20 -9.59 -4.51 3.73
C GLY A 20 -10.21 -3.11 3.68
N ILE A 21 -10.31 -2.52 2.49
CA ILE A 21 -11.00 -1.25 2.23
C ILE A 21 -12.37 -1.58 1.63
N ARG A 22 -13.42 -0.85 2.00
CA ARG A 22 -14.76 -1.13 1.46
C ARG A 22 -14.91 -0.61 0.03
N ASP A 23 -14.44 0.60 -0.22
CA ASP A 23 -14.55 1.29 -1.50
C ASP A 23 -13.19 1.28 -2.22
N SER A 24 -12.77 0.08 -2.61
CA SER A 24 -11.47 -0.15 -3.25
C SER A 24 -11.28 0.64 -4.54
N ALA A 25 -12.37 0.90 -5.28
CA ALA A 25 -12.33 1.68 -6.51
C ALA A 25 -11.96 3.15 -6.23
N ALA A 26 -12.62 3.79 -5.26
CA ALA A 26 -12.29 5.16 -4.89
C ALA A 26 -10.92 5.27 -4.22
N ALA A 27 -10.53 4.30 -3.40
CA ALA A 27 -9.19 4.25 -2.80
C ALA A 27 -8.09 4.11 -3.87
N ALA A 28 -8.28 3.25 -4.86
CA ALA A 28 -7.34 3.10 -5.97
C ALA A 28 -7.26 4.38 -6.82
N CYS A 29 -8.41 5.03 -7.04
CA CYS A 29 -8.48 6.31 -7.73
C CYS A 29 -7.69 7.41 -6.99
N LEU A 30 -7.86 7.52 -5.67
CA LEU A 30 -7.10 8.42 -4.80
C LEU A 30 -5.59 8.18 -4.89
N ALA A 31 -5.14 6.93 -4.75
CA ALA A 31 -3.72 6.62 -4.76
C ALA A 31 -3.05 6.95 -6.10
N GLN A 32 -3.73 6.62 -7.21
CA GLN A 32 -3.24 7.01 -8.52
C GLN A 32 -3.24 8.52 -8.70
N HIS A 33 -4.29 9.23 -8.25
CA HIS A 33 -4.33 10.69 -8.32
C HIS A 33 -3.16 11.36 -7.57
N VAL A 34 -2.82 10.85 -6.37
CA VAL A 34 -1.67 11.33 -5.60
C VAL A 34 -0.36 11.06 -6.33
N PHE A 35 -0.22 9.88 -6.94
CA PHE A 35 0.97 9.54 -7.74
C PHE A 35 1.10 10.47 -8.96
N ASP A 36 0.02 10.65 -9.73
CA ASP A 36 0.01 11.50 -10.93
C ASP A 36 0.41 12.95 -10.58
N ALA A 37 -0.09 13.48 -9.45
CA ALA A 37 0.28 14.80 -8.96
C ALA A 37 1.75 14.90 -8.54
N ALA A 38 2.29 13.86 -7.89
CA ALA A 38 3.69 13.80 -7.51
C ALA A 38 4.61 13.70 -8.74
N GLU A 39 4.24 12.90 -9.73
CA GLU A 39 4.97 12.76 -10.99
C GLU A 39 5.03 14.09 -11.75
N ALA A 40 3.89 14.79 -11.85
CA ALA A 40 3.83 16.13 -12.46
C ALA A 40 4.77 17.12 -11.74
N ALA A 41 4.75 17.17 -10.41
CA ALA A 41 5.59 18.05 -9.63
C ALA A 41 7.10 17.75 -9.77
N VAL A 42 7.48 16.47 -9.90
CA VAL A 42 8.88 16.08 -10.16
C VAL A 42 9.32 16.53 -11.55
N LYS A 43 8.45 16.35 -12.55
CA LYS A 43 8.72 16.76 -13.93
C LYS A 43 8.90 18.28 -14.06
N GLU A 44 8.08 19.06 -13.37
CA GLU A 44 8.20 20.54 -13.31
C GLU A 44 9.54 21.00 -12.74
N ARG A 45 10.14 20.21 -11.83
CA ARG A 45 11.46 20.48 -11.23
C ARG A 45 12.62 19.99 -12.10
N GLY A 46 12.36 19.48 -13.29
CA GLY A 46 13.37 18.91 -14.19
C GLY A 46 13.88 17.53 -13.78
N GLY A 47 13.22 16.86 -12.82
CA GLY A 47 13.53 15.49 -12.46
C GLY A 47 12.96 14.50 -13.46
N SER A 48 13.69 13.43 -13.74
CA SER A 48 13.18 12.28 -14.48
C SER A 48 13.59 10.99 -13.78
N CYS A 49 12.61 10.31 -13.17
CA CYS A 49 12.75 8.95 -12.69
C CYS A 49 11.64 8.14 -13.33
N PRO A 50 11.93 7.20 -14.25
CA PRO A 50 10.89 6.42 -14.88
C PRO A 50 10.34 5.42 -13.86
N ILE A 51 9.08 5.62 -13.44
CA ILE A 51 8.39 4.77 -12.48
C ILE A 51 7.28 4.01 -13.20
N ALA A 52 7.19 2.70 -12.97
CA ALA A 52 6.05 1.89 -13.36
C ALA A 52 5.18 1.67 -12.12
N PHE A 53 4.11 2.45 -11.99
CA PHE A 53 3.25 2.44 -10.81
C PHE A 53 1.95 1.67 -11.07
N ARG A 54 1.56 0.80 -10.14
CA ARG A 54 0.29 0.07 -10.17
C ARG A 54 -0.39 0.14 -8.81
N VAL A 55 -1.71 0.29 -8.84
CA VAL A 55 -2.56 0.12 -7.66
C VAL A 55 -3.39 -1.14 -7.83
N LEU A 56 -3.31 -2.03 -6.84
CA LEU A 56 -3.90 -3.36 -6.88
C LEU A 56 -4.83 -3.52 -5.68
N ALA A 57 -6.12 -3.74 -5.95
CA ALA A 57 -7.10 -3.97 -4.90
C ALA A 57 -7.26 -5.45 -4.56
N SER A 58 -7.79 -5.73 -3.38
CA SER A 58 -8.34 -7.03 -3.02
C SER A 58 -9.74 -7.24 -3.60
N LYS A 59 -10.04 -8.46 -4.05
CA LYS A 59 -11.39 -8.92 -4.40
C LYS A 59 -12.27 -9.11 -3.17
N ARG A 60 -11.73 -8.97 -1.96
CA ARG A 60 -12.42 -9.11 -0.68
C ARG A 60 -12.56 -7.73 -0.01
N PRO A 61 -13.45 -6.86 -0.49
CA PRO A 61 -13.65 -5.55 0.14
C PRO A 61 -14.20 -5.72 1.56
N ALA A 62 -13.90 -4.74 2.42
CA ALA A 62 -14.46 -4.71 3.76
C ALA A 62 -15.98 -4.56 3.73
N LYS A 63 -16.67 -5.27 4.64
CA LYS A 63 -18.15 -5.23 4.72
C LYS A 63 -18.68 -3.88 5.17
N SER A 64 -17.93 -3.15 5.98
CA SER A 64 -18.29 -1.83 6.50
C SER A 64 -17.18 -0.83 6.22
N ALA A 65 -17.59 0.41 5.89
CA ALA A 65 -16.66 1.53 5.75
C ALA A 65 -16.62 2.26 7.09
N PRO A 66 -15.44 2.47 7.68
CA PRO A 66 -15.26 3.47 8.70
C PRO A 66 -15.69 4.85 8.21
N ARG A 67 -16.17 5.70 9.12
CA ARG A 67 -16.74 7.01 8.77
C ARG A 67 -15.78 7.89 7.94
N HIS A 68 -14.48 7.84 8.25
CA HIS A 68 -13.45 8.61 7.53
C HIS A 68 -13.33 8.20 6.06
N GLU A 69 -13.52 6.93 5.74
CA GLU A 69 -13.48 6.43 4.37
C GLU A 69 -14.55 7.11 3.50
N LYS A 70 -15.75 7.28 4.06
CA LYS A 70 -16.86 7.92 3.34
C LYS A 70 -16.52 9.36 2.96
N ASP A 71 -15.93 10.13 3.86
CA ASP A 71 -15.64 11.54 3.62
C ASP A 71 -14.42 11.70 2.70
N THR A 72 -13.35 10.94 2.95
CA THR A 72 -12.11 11.00 2.15
C THR A 72 -12.33 10.59 0.69
N TYR A 73 -13.20 9.61 0.44
CA TYR A 73 -13.43 9.09 -0.90
C TYR A 73 -14.60 9.73 -1.63
N LYS A 74 -15.39 10.57 -0.95
CA LYS A 74 -16.54 11.26 -1.55
C LYS A 74 -16.19 11.96 -2.88
N PRO A 75 -15.09 12.75 -2.99
CA PRO A 75 -14.80 13.49 -4.23
C PRO A 75 -14.55 12.60 -5.46
N TYR A 76 -14.11 11.36 -5.24
CA TYR A 76 -13.82 10.38 -6.29
C TYR A 76 -15.07 9.63 -6.77
N ARG A 77 -16.24 9.92 -6.19
CA ARG A 77 -17.52 9.27 -6.51
C ARG A 77 -18.59 10.21 -7.04
N ASP A 78 -18.58 11.45 -6.58
CA ASP A 78 -19.70 12.38 -6.77
C ASP A 78 -19.51 13.37 -7.91
N GLY A 79 -18.47 13.17 -8.74
CA GLY A 79 -18.19 14.09 -9.86
C GLY A 79 -17.59 15.42 -9.42
N SER A 80 -17.07 15.53 -8.19
CA SER A 80 -16.42 16.76 -7.70
C SER A 80 -15.38 17.26 -8.70
N ALA A 81 -15.48 18.52 -9.07
CA ALA A 81 -14.61 19.13 -10.08
C ALA A 81 -13.13 19.03 -9.66
N GLY A 82 -12.29 18.59 -10.60
CA GLY A 82 -10.85 18.43 -10.39
C GLY A 82 -10.42 17.09 -9.78
N PHE A 83 -11.35 16.16 -9.50
CA PHE A 83 -11.02 14.82 -9.03
C PHE A 83 -11.33 13.76 -10.09
N PRO A 84 -10.44 12.77 -10.31
CA PRO A 84 -10.72 11.65 -11.20
C PRO A 84 -11.85 10.79 -10.62
N GLN A 85 -12.69 10.25 -11.50
CA GLN A 85 -13.86 9.47 -11.07
C GLN A 85 -13.54 7.97 -11.02
N ALA A 86 -13.92 7.33 -9.92
CA ALA A 86 -13.69 5.91 -9.72
C ALA A 86 -14.41 5.04 -10.76
N SER A 87 -15.60 5.47 -11.21
CA SER A 87 -16.40 4.76 -12.23
C SER A 87 -15.75 4.70 -13.61
N GLU A 88 -14.80 5.59 -13.88
CA GLU A 88 -14.12 5.67 -15.18
C GLU A 88 -12.89 4.77 -15.25
N ARG A 89 -12.55 4.07 -14.15
CA ARG A 89 -11.33 3.29 -14.02
C ARG A 89 -11.63 1.81 -13.83
N SER A 90 -10.90 0.97 -14.56
CA SER A 90 -10.87 -0.45 -14.29
C SER A 90 -10.04 -0.71 -13.03
N LEU A 91 -10.60 -1.46 -12.09
CA LEU A 91 -9.90 -1.87 -10.89
C LEU A 91 -9.07 -3.12 -11.19
N ALA A 92 -7.75 -3.04 -10.97
CA ALA A 92 -6.88 -4.20 -11.03
C ALA A 92 -6.88 -4.93 -9.68
N PHE A 93 -6.93 -6.26 -9.71
CA PHE A 93 -6.91 -7.09 -8.52
C PHE A 93 -5.60 -7.85 -8.41
N TRP A 94 -5.02 -7.93 -7.21
CA TRP A 94 -3.76 -8.66 -7.03
C TRP A 94 -3.93 -10.17 -7.20
N GLU A 95 -5.12 -10.70 -6.91
CA GLU A 95 -5.47 -12.10 -7.11
C GLU A 95 -5.40 -12.52 -8.58
N ASP A 96 -5.57 -11.58 -9.51
CA ASP A 96 -5.52 -11.81 -10.95
C ASP A 96 -4.10 -11.68 -11.54
N LEU A 97 -3.13 -11.24 -10.74
CA LEU A 97 -1.76 -11.13 -11.21
C LEU A 97 -1.11 -12.51 -11.35
N PRO A 98 -0.46 -12.82 -12.48
CA PRO A 98 0.38 -13.99 -12.59
C PRO A 98 1.54 -13.88 -11.59
N GLU A 99 2.00 -15.00 -11.05
CA GLU A 99 3.00 -15.05 -9.98
C GLU A 99 4.27 -14.24 -10.30
N GLU A 100 4.73 -14.33 -11.55
CA GLU A 100 5.90 -13.61 -12.05
C GLU A 100 5.74 -12.08 -12.05
N ALA A 101 4.50 -11.58 -12.07
CA ALA A 101 4.19 -10.16 -12.09
C ALA A 101 3.97 -9.55 -10.68
N ARG A 102 4.08 -10.36 -9.62
CA ARG A 102 3.82 -9.95 -8.21
C ARG A 102 5.04 -9.34 -7.52
N LYS A 103 6.19 -9.29 -8.18
CA LYS A 103 7.44 -8.79 -7.60
C LYS A 103 7.70 -7.39 -8.14
N ALA A 104 7.62 -6.39 -7.28
CA ALA A 104 7.99 -5.01 -7.57
C ALA A 104 9.23 -4.59 -6.78
N ASP A 105 9.83 -3.45 -7.13
CA ASP A 105 10.97 -2.89 -6.41
C ASP A 105 10.54 -2.26 -5.08
N LEU A 106 9.43 -1.54 -5.12
CA LEU A 106 8.77 -0.98 -3.95
C LEU A 106 7.37 -1.56 -3.87
N VAL A 107 7.07 -2.16 -2.73
CA VAL A 107 5.74 -2.67 -2.44
C VAL A 107 5.14 -1.85 -1.32
N GLY A 108 4.05 -1.14 -1.58
CA GLY A 108 3.27 -0.44 -0.56
C GLY A 108 2.07 -1.29 -0.15
N VAL A 109 1.77 -1.38 1.15
CA VAL A 109 0.51 -1.97 1.64
C VAL A 109 -0.26 -0.91 2.40
N ILE A 110 -1.43 -0.57 1.86
CA ILE A 110 -2.41 0.31 2.48
C ILE A 110 -3.59 -0.55 2.88
N ALA A 111 -3.73 -0.73 4.19
CA ALA A 111 -4.71 -1.64 4.74
C ALA A 111 -5.60 -0.96 5.77
N GLN A 112 -6.88 -1.38 5.76
CA GLN A 112 -7.84 -1.00 6.79
C GLN A 112 -8.43 -2.20 7.54
N PHE A 113 -8.31 -3.42 7.01
CA PHE A 113 -8.54 -4.67 7.74
C PHE A 113 -7.62 -5.76 7.19
N PHE A 114 -6.31 -5.61 7.38
CA PHE A 114 -5.31 -6.52 6.80
C PHE A 114 -5.52 -7.98 7.21
N ASN A 115 -6.00 -8.19 8.43
CA ASN A 115 -6.29 -9.52 8.96
C ASN A 115 -7.26 -10.34 8.10
N PHE A 116 -8.14 -9.70 7.32
CA PHE A 116 -9.07 -10.41 6.43
C PHE A 116 -8.35 -11.15 5.28
N GLU A 117 -7.14 -10.73 4.92
CA GLU A 117 -6.37 -11.39 3.88
C GLU A 117 -5.42 -12.45 4.42
N VAL A 118 -5.00 -12.34 5.68
CA VAL A 118 -3.88 -13.13 6.20
C VAL A 118 -4.26 -14.10 7.30
N VAL A 119 -5.45 -13.98 7.90
CA VAL A 119 -5.93 -14.86 8.97
C VAL A 119 -7.14 -15.64 8.47
N ALA A 120 -7.00 -16.97 8.33
CA ALA A 120 -8.11 -17.85 7.97
C ALA A 120 -8.91 -18.27 9.22
N ASP A 121 -8.22 -18.53 10.33
CA ASP A 121 -8.79 -18.77 11.66
C ASP A 121 -7.77 -18.40 12.75
N THR A 122 -8.08 -18.68 14.03
CA THR A 122 -7.20 -18.33 15.17
C THR A 122 -5.83 -19.03 15.17
N THR A 123 -5.61 -20.00 14.28
CA THR A 123 -4.43 -20.88 14.24
C THR A 123 -3.79 -20.97 12.85
N SER A 124 -4.43 -20.46 11.79
CA SER A 124 -3.97 -20.64 10.42
C SER A 124 -3.93 -19.33 9.61
N LEU A 125 -2.89 -19.19 8.80
CA LEU A 125 -2.71 -18.06 7.89
C LEU A 125 -3.30 -18.36 6.51
N CYS A 126 -3.97 -17.37 5.92
CA CYS A 126 -4.21 -17.33 4.48
C CYS A 126 -2.96 -16.69 3.83
N LYS A 127 -2.04 -17.53 3.34
CA LYS A 127 -0.67 -17.11 3.01
C LYS A 127 -0.55 -16.31 1.72
N ASP A 128 -1.55 -16.37 0.85
CA ASP A 128 -1.49 -15.82 -0.51
C ASP A 128 -1.03 -14.36 -0.53
N MET A 129 -1.58 -13.52 0.36
CA MET A 129 -1.21 -12.11 0.44
C MET A 129 0.23 -11.90 0.97
N LEU A 130 0.69 -12.70 1.92
CA LEU A 130 2.04 -12.58 2.49
C LEU A 130 3.12 -12.95 1.48
N ASP A 131 2.81 -13.80 0.50
CA ASP A 131 3.69 -14.13 -0.62
C ASP A 131 3.65 -13.07 -1.72
N VAL A 132 2.46 -12.52 -1.99
CA VAL A 132 2.24 -11.49 -3.03
C VAL A 132 2.97 -10.18 -2.73
N ILE A 133 3.02 -9.75 -1.46
CA ILE A 133 3.59 -8.44 -1.09
C ILE A 133 5.12 -8.44 -0.91
N VAL A 134 5.80 -9.56 -1.19
CA VAL A 134 7.25 -9.64 -1.04
C VAL A 134 7.94 -8.92 -2.21
N PRO A 135 8.78 -7.91 -1.96
CA PRO A 135 9.50 -7.21 -3.03
C PRO A 135 10.55 -8.09 -3.72
N LYS A 136 11.06 -7.61 -4.87
CA LYS A 136 12.27 -8.14 -5.50
C LYS A 136 13.48 -8.07 -4.56
N PRO A 137 14.55 -8.86 -4.79
CA PRO A 137 15.82 -8.70 -4.10
C PRO A 137 16.34 -7.27 -4.16
N GLY A 138 16.74 -6.72 -3.01
CA GLY A 138 17.14 -5.33 -2.85
C GLY A 138 16.00 -4.30 -2.85
N GLY A 139 14.75 -4.75 -2.94
CA GLY A 139 13.55 -3.92 -2.86
C GLY A 139 13.13 -3.57 -1.43
N ILE A 140 12.02 -2.84 -1.30
CA ILE A 140 11.49 -2.39 -0.01
C ILE A 140 9.98 -2.63 0.06
N LEU A 141 9.55 -3.31 1.12
CA LEU A 141 8.17 -3.38 1.56
C LEU A 141 7.89 -2.22 2.51
N ILE A 142 6.91 -1.39 2.17
CA ILE A 142 6.41 -0.29 2.98
C ILE A 142 5.02 -0.69 3.47
N PHE A 143 4.90 -0.97 4.76
CA PHE A 143 3.65 -1.41 5.34
C PHE A 143 3.07 -0.32 6.24
N GLN A 144 1.86 0.14 5.96
CA GLN A 144 1.16 1.06 6.86
C GLN A 144 0.72 0.30 8.12
N SER A 145 1.32 0.58 9.28
CA SER A 145 0.93 0.02 10.57
C SER A 145 -0.01 0.97 11.32
N GLY A 146 -1.07 0.47 11.96
CA GLY A 146 -1.98 1.31 12.76
C GLY A 146 -3.22 0.57 13.29
N PHE A 147 -4.15 1.31 13.90
CA PHE A 147 -5.39 0.74 14.49
C PHE A 147 -6.21 -0.10 13.50
N ASN A 148 -6.19 0.27 12.22
CA ASN A 148 -6.94 -0.43 11.17
C ASN A 148 -6.16 -1.63 10.58
N THR A 149 -4.87 -1.81 10.87
CA THR A 149 -4.12 -2.99 10.39
C THR A 149 -3.96 -4.05 11.48
N ARG A 150 -4.81 -3.99 12.51
CA ARG A 150 -4.76 -4.90 13.65
C ARG A 150 -5.00 -6.34 13.21
N VAL A 151 -3.95 -7.12 13.31
CA VAL A 151 -4.02 -8.58 13.36
C VAL A 151 -4.49 -8.96 14.78
N PRO A 152 -5.31 -10.01 14.96
CA PRO A 152 -5.61 -10.51 16.29
C PRO A 152 -4.33 -10.79 17.07
N LEU A 153 -4.25 -10.38 18.35
CA LEU A 153 -3.03 -10.49 19.17
C LEU A 153 -2.40 -11.89 19.15
N HIS A 154 -3.22 -12.94 19.16
CA HIS A 154 -2.76 -14.33 19.13
C HIS A 154 -2.12 -14.77 17.79
N ALA A 155 -2.36 -14.02 16.71
CA ALA A 155 -1.83 -14.28 15.37
C ALA A 155 -0.79 -13.22 14.94
N GLU A 156 -0.55 -12.19 15.76
CA GLU A 156 0.30 -11.06 15.43
C GLU A 156 1.75 -11.48 15.17
N ASP A 157 2.36 -12.20 16.13
CA ASP A 157 3.73 -12.73 15.99
C ASP A 157 3.86 -13.68 14.80
N MET A 158 2.82 -14.47 14.53
CA MET A 158 2.81 -15.40 13.40
C MET A 158 2.80 -14.65 12.07
N VAL A 159 1.94 -13.63 11.91
CA VAL A 159 1.84 -12.84 10.67
C VAL A 159 3.11 -12.04 10.44
N TRP A 160 3.55 -11.25 11.42
CA TRP A 160 4.71 -10.37 11.25
C TRP A 160 6.03 -11.12 11.24
N GLY A 161 6.15 -12.21 12.02
CA GLY A 161 7.31 -13.09 11.96
C GLY A 161 7.43 -13.76 10.60
N THR A 162 6.33 -14.31 10.07
CA THR A 162 6.31 -14.94 8.74
C THR A 162 6.64 -13.92 7.63
N LEU A 163 6.05 -12.73 7.68
CA LEU A 163 6.30 -11.69 6.68
C LEU A 163 7.75 -11.21 6.72
N SER A 164 8.29 -10.95 7.90
CA SER A 164 9.68 -10.50 8.07
C SER A 164 10.65 -11.54 7.54
N GLU A 165 10.44 -12.82 7.88
CA GLU A 165 11.26 -13.92 7.38
C GLU A 165 11.23 -14.02 5.85
N LYS A 166 10.04 -13.87 5.22
CA LYS A 166 9.90 -13.88 3.76
C LYS A 166 10.65 -12.72 3.10
N VAL A 167 10.51 -11.50 3.64
CA VAL A 167 11.20 -10.30 3.13
C VAL A 167 12.71 -10.43 3.25
N GLU A 168 13.20 -10.91 4.40
CA GLU A 168 14.63 -11.14 4.63
C GLU A 168 15.18 -12.21 3.69
N ARG A 169 14.50 -13.34 3.54
CA ARG A 169 14.88 -14.41 2.59
C ARG A 169 14.92 -13.93 1.14
N ALA A 170 14.06 -12.99 0.76
CA ALA A 170 14.09 -12.36 -0.55
C ALA A 170 15.27 -11.38 -0.73
N GLY A 171 16.00 -11.04 0.34
CA GLY A 171 17.04 -10.01 0.31
C GLY A 171 16.48 -8.60 0.19
N ALA A 172 15.24 -8.38 0.62
CA ALA A 172 14.55 -7.09 0.62
C ALA A 172 14.53 -6.49 2.04
N LYS A 173 14.04 -5.25 2.15
CA LYS A 173 13.86 -4.55 3.44
C LYS A 173 12.39 -4.34 3.73
N MET A 174 12.04 -4.24 5.01
CA MET A 174 10.71 -3.86 5.45
C MET A 174 10.78 -2.54 6.22
N ALA A 175 9.87 -1.62 5.91
CA ALA A 175 9.66 -0.36 6.61
C ALA A 175 8.20 -0.28 7.06
N LEU A 176 7.98 0.05 8.33
CA LEU A 176 6.65 0.22 8.89
C LEU A 176 6.34 1.71 9.02
N ILE A 177 5.27 2.17 8.38
CA ILE A 177 4.79 3.54 8.53
C ILE A 177 3.61 3.52 9.49
N SER A 178 3.86 3.98 10.72
CA SER A 178 2.80 4.07 11.72
C SER A 178 1.89 5.27 11.44
N ASN A 179 0.59 5.01 11.26
CA ASN A 179 -0.45 6.02 11.33
C ASN A 179 -0.76 6.40 12.78
N GLY A 180 0.27 6.71 13.56
CA GLY A 180 0.16 7.38 14.87
C GLY A 180 -0.43 8.80 14.78
N PHE A 181 -1.09 9.16 13.68
CA PHE A 181 -1.90 10.35 13.55
C PHE A 181 -3.18 10.19 14.36
N SER A 182 -3.05 10.60 15.61
CA SER A 182 -4.13 11.09 16.43
C SER A 182 -5.12 11.90 15.58
N PHE A 183 -6.40 11.51 15.61
CA PHE A 183 -7.52 12.35 15.19
C PHE A 183 -7.72 13.56 16.11
N ASP A 184 -6.68 14.01 16.82
CA ASP A 184 -6.70 15.25 17.56
C ASP A 184 -6.50 16.41 16.58
N LYS A 185 -7.63 16.89 16.07
CA LYS A 185 -7.76 18.12 15.28
C LYS A 185 -7.13 19.35 15.96
N ALA A 186 -6.75 19.29 17.24
CA ALA A 186 -6.14 20.39 17.97
C ALA A 186 -4.60 20.50 17.83
N SER A 187 -3.89 19.46 17.40
CA SER A 187 -2.44 19.40 17.63
C SER A 187 -1.53 19.94 16.52
N GLY A 188 -2.04 20.19 15.30
CA GLY A 188 -1.35 20.97 14.27
C GLY A 188 0.06 20.52 13.83
N LYS A 189 0.49 19.27 14.12
CA LYS A 189 1.83 18.78 13.78
C LYS A 189 1.78 17.65 12.76
N SER A 190 2.41 17.86 11.61
CA SER A 190 2.70 16.80 10.64
C SER A 190 3.64 15.77 11.26
N GLY A 191 3.17 14.53 11.37
CA GLY A 191 3.98 13.34 11.65
C GLY A 191 4.90 13.02 10.48
N VAL A 192 6.08 13.63 10.49
CA VAL A 192 7.27 13.10 9.83
C VAL A 192 8.12 12.53 10.96
N ILE A 193 8.34 11.20 10.95
CA ILE A 193 9.41 10.60 11.78
C ILE A 193 10.72 10.94 11.07
N PRO A 194 11.68 11.63 11.70
CA PRO A 194 12.98 11.87 11.10
C PRO A 194 13.69 10.52 10.87
N PRO A 195 14.58 10.41 9.87
CA PRO A 195 15.20 9.16 9.47
C PRO A 195 16.07 8.46 10.55
N ASP A 196 16.20 9.04 11.73
CA ASP A 196 17.13 8.62 12.78
C ASP A 196 16.42 8.36 14.14
N GLY A 197 15.20 7.81 14.14
CA GLY A 197 14.45 7.48 15.37
C GLY A 197 13.60 6.23 15.25
#